data_AF-A0AAU4LX14-F1
#
_entry.id   AF-A0AAU4LX14-F1
#
_cell.length_a   1.000
_cell.length_b   1.000
_cell.length_c   1.000
_cell.angle_alpha   90.00
_cell.angle_beta   90.00
_cell.angle_gamma   90.00
#
_symmetry.space_group_name_H-M   'P 1'
#
loop_
_entity.id
_entity.type
_entity.pdbx_description
1 polymer ?
#
loop_
_entity_poly.entity_id
_entity_poly.type
_entity_poly.pdbx_seq_one_letter_code
_entity_poly.pdbx_strand_id
1 'polypeptide(L)'
;MPRSQGTALLVALVAGTAALVAYATAVLFYGSAPKGVSTASAARSPVAPAHSSGVWIGTWAGAPALGVADTDVDTHANAYASTSTDWPAGHDPTRRTIRNVVHTSIGGDAARITLSNLFGTRPLLIDEATVNTRPVTFRGAPTVTIPAGGQFVSDPVVVPVAADADLVVTLRAPTTSGPVTIHPNTHQTSYVEDEHGTWRSTLWRYLTAVDVRNDTAAGAIAVIGDSLSAGSGSTLDVNGRWPDVLSDRLHGRYGVVNEGIAGNRILLDGQGIGASHGQRASARFDRDVLGVAGVKTVVIALGINDVQLFPQERDPQRIADALADLTERAHAHGLHVVGATLTPHEGSRNWAPAQDAVRTQVNALIRAGGIFDDVVDFDKAVRDPRRPSRLLPQFDSGDHLHLNDQGYLRLGQRVDLRTLYRERAMSDQL
;
A
#
# COMPACT_ATOMS: atom_id res chain seq x y z
N MET A 1 -63.54 -36.58 -14.95
CA MET A 1 -62.35 -35.70 -15.15
C MET A 1 -61.55 -35.67 -13.86
N PRO A 2 -60.41 -36.39 -13.77
CA PRO A 2 -59.59 -36.44 -12.56
C PRO A 2 -58.20 -35.84 -12.81
N ARG A 3 -57.73 -34.84 -12.04
CA ARG A 3 -56.28 -34.49 -11.98
C ARG A 3 -55.88 -33.80 -10.67
N SER A 4 -54.66 -34.14 -10.25
CA SER A 4 -53.75 -33.45 -9.30
C SER A 4 -53.71 -33.92 -7.82
N GLN A 5 -53.21 -35.14 -7.61
CA GLN A 5 -52.49 -35.52 -6.37
C GLN A 5 -51.17 -36.23 -6.72
N GLY A 6 -50.33 -35.61 -7.57
CA GLY A 6 -49.13 -36.25 -8.14
C GLY A 6 -47.79 -35.61 -7.79
N THR A 7 -47.74 -34.40 -7.23
CA THR A 7 -46.49 -33.64 -7.06
C THR A 7 -46.00 -33.52 -5.62
N ALA A 8 -46.84 -33.79 -4.62
CA ALA A 8 -46.44 -33.71 -3.21
C ALA A 8 -45.64 -34.94 -2.72
N LEU A 9 -45.81 -36.12 -3.33
CA LEU A 9 -45.10 -37.34 -2.90
C LEU A 9 -43.67 -37.45 -3.45
N LEU A 10 -43.34 -36.73 -4.52
CA LEU A 10 -42.01 -36.76 -5.16
C LEU A 10 -40.98 -35.87 -4.46
N VAL A 11 -41.41 -34.82 -3.76
CA VAL A 11 -40.51 -33.94 -2.98
C VAL A 11 -40.10 -34.59 -1.65
N ALA A 12 -40.94 -35.44 -1.06
CA ALA A 12 -40.61 -36.14 0.18
C ALA A 12 -39.61 -37.31 -0.03
N LEU A 13 -39.56 -37.93 -1.21
CA LEU A 13 -38.67 -39.07 -1.48
C LEU A 13 -37.22 -38.66 -1.82
N VAL A 14 -37.01 -37.44 -2.33
CA VAL A 14 -35.66 -36.92 -2.67
C VAL A 14 -34.96 -36.33 -1.43
N ALA A 15 -35.70 -35.82 -0.45
CA ALA A 15 -35.12 -35.37 0.82
C ALA A 15 -34.65 -36.52 1.73
N GLY A 16 -35.29 -37.70 1.64
CA GLY A 16 -34.95 -38.88 2.45
C GLY A 16 -33.70 -39.64 1.98
N THR A 17 -33.30 -39.50 0.71
CA THR A 17 -32.12 -40.18 0.14
C THR A 17 -30.83 -39.36 0.30
N ALA A 18 -30.90 -38.04 0.43
CA ALA A 18 -29.74 -37.19 0.71
C ALA A 18 -29.25 -37.28 2.17
N ALA A 19 -30.12 -37.59 3.12
CA ALA A 19 -29.76 -37.73 4.54
C ALA A 19 -29.09 -39.08 4.89
N LEU A 20 -29.29 -40.11 4.06
CA LEU A 20 -28.72 -41.46 4.28
C LEU A 20 -27.31 -41.64 3.70
N VAL A 21 -26.89 -40.78 2.77
CA VAL A 21 -25.51 -40.77 2.23
C VAL A 21 -24.56 -39.97 3.13
N ALA A 22 -25.07 -39.02 3.92
CA ALA A 22 -24.27 -38.23 4.87
C ALA A 22 -23.95 -38.95 6.19
N TYR A 23 -24.64 -40.05 6.52
CA TYR A 23 -24.39 -40.82 7.76
C TYR A 23 -23.52 -42.07 7.53
N ALA A 24 -23.36 -42.53 6.28
CA ALA A 24 -22.57 -43.72 5.94
C ALA A 24 -21.06 -43.43 5.74
N THR A 25 -20.64 -42.18 5.64
CA THR A 25 -19.21 -41.79 5.57
C THR A 25 -18.59 -41.47 6.93
N ALA A 26 -19.40 -41.32 7.98
CA ALA A 26 -18.94 -41.04 9.34
C ALA A 26 -18.67 -42.29 10.21
N VAL A 27 -18.94 -43.50 9.71
CA VAL A 27 -18.78 -44.77 10.47
C VAL A 27 -17.68 -45.68 9.90
N LEU A 28 -16.95 -45.27 8.86
CA LEU A 28 -15.79 -46.00 8.32
C LEU A 28 -14.43 -45.58 8.91
N PHE A 29 -14.41 -44.75 9.96
CA PHE A 29 -13.20 -44.32 10.68
C PHE A 29 -13.11 -44.83 12.13
N TYR A 30 -13.60 -46.03 12.41
CA TYR A 30 -13.25 -46.76 13.62
C TYR A 30 -12.91 -48.21 13.29
N GLY A 31 -11.62 -48.48 13.10
CA GLY A 31 -11.12 -49.82 12.84
C GLY A 31 -9.61 -49.92 12.97
N SER A 32 -9.17 -50.39 14.14
CA SER A 32 -7.96 -51.18 14.39
C SER A 32 -6.57 -50.55 14.11
N ALA A 33 -5.84 -50.35 15.19
CA ALA A 33 -4.40 -50.06 15.23
C ALA A 33 -3.54 -51.21 14.67
N PRO A 34 -2.39 -50.89 14.05
CA PRO A 34 -1.23 -51.78 14.02
C PRO A 34 -0.16 -51.35 15.02
N LYS A 35 0.40 -52.35 15.70
CA LYS A 35 1.54 -52.26 16.62
C LYS A 35 2.84 -51.99 15.85
N GLY A 36 3.61 -51.01 16.35
CA GLY A 36 5.08 -50.97 16.37
C GLY A 36 5.81 -50.78 15.05
N VAL A 37 6.68 -49.75 14.99
CA VAL A 37 8.13 -49.88 14.75
C VAL A 37 8.79 -48.49 14.65
N SER A 38 9.98 -48.40 15.25
CA SER A 38 11.06 -47.41 15.09
C SER A 38 10.93 -46.04 15.75
N THR A 39 11.52 -45.94 16.94
CA THR A 39 12.02 -44.70 17.53
C THR A 39 13.26 -44.22 16.75
N ALA A 40 13.04 -43.46 15.68
CA ALA A 40 14.06 -42.58 15.14
C ALA A 40 14.16 -41.35 16.06
N SER A 41 15.36 -41.11 16.60
CA SER A 41 15.66 -39.89 17.36
C SER A 41 15.44 -38.69 16.45
N ALA A 42 14.30 -38.01 16.62
CA ALA A 42 14.05 -36.72 16.01
C ALA A 42 15.06 -35.74 16.59
N ALA A 43 16.00 -35.30 15.76
CA ALA A 43 16.83 -34.15 16.06
C ALA A 43 15.90 -33.01 16.48
N ARG A 44 16.10 -32.51 17.71
CA ARG A 44 15.35 -31.36 18.23
C ARG A 44 15.51 -30.23 17.22
N SER A 45 14.43 -29.85 16.56
CA SER A 45 14.34 -28.54 15.90
C SER A 45 14.83 -27.50 16.91
N PRO A 46 15.74 -26.59 16.52
CA PRO A 46 16.12 -25.52 17.43
C PRO A 46 14.84 -24.82 17.85
N VAL A 47 14.63 -24.81 19.17
CA VAL A 47 13.55 -24.12 19.86
C VAL A 47 13.44 -22.73 19.22
N ALA A 48 12.27 -22.40 18.68
CA ALA A 48 11.97 -21.06 18.22
C ALA A 48 12.42 -20.09 19.32
N PRO A 49 13.23 -19.06 19.01
CA PRO A 49 13.63 -18.13 20.05
C PRO A 49 12.37 -17.55 20.68
N ALA A 50 12.41 -17.50 22.02
CA ALA A 50 11.37 -16.98 22.88
C ALA A 50 10.72 -15.73 22.28
N HIS A 51 9.39 -15.61 22.45
CA HIS A 51 8.59 -14.42 22.15
C HIS A 51 9.42 -13.14 22.14
N SER A 52 9.85 -12.72 20.94
CA SER A 52 10.72 -11.55 20.82
C SER A 52 9.89 -10.32 21.15
N SER A 53 10.25 -9.65 22.23
CA SER A 53 9.60 -8.47 22.80
C SER A 53 9.76 -7.19 21.97
N GLY A 54 10.16 -7.30 20.71
CA GLY A 54 10.43 -6.14 19.87
C GLY A 54 9.19 -5.53 19.24
N VAL A 55 9.22 -4.21 19.04
CA VAL A 55 8.13 -3.47 18.41
C VAL A 55 8.25 -3.60 16.90
N TRP A 56 7.14 -3.95 16.24
CA TRP A 56 7.05 -3.94 14.78
C TRP A 56 6.83 -2.53 14.27
N ILE A 57 7.65 -2.12 13.31
CA ILE A 57 7.66 -0.79 12.72
C ILE A 57 7.56 -0.93 11.21
N GLY A 58 6.63 -0.23 10.58
CA GLY A 58 6.55 -0.17 9.13
C GLY A 58 7.80 0.51 8.56
N THR A 59 8.59 -0.22 7.78
CA THR A 59 9.75 0.35 7.07
C THR A 59 9.45 0.70 5.63
N TRP A 60 8.43 0.08 5.05
CA TRP A 60 7.99 0.32 3.69
C TRP A 60 6.52 -0.10 3.58
N ALA A 61 5.76 0.62 2.77
CA ALA A 61 4.44 0.20 2.34
C ALA A 61 4.16 0.67 0.90
N GLY A 62 3.19 0.02 0.27
CA GLY A 62 2.69 0.37 -1.05
C GLY A 62 1.19 0.09 -1.11
N ALA A 63 0.39 1.15 -1.10
CA ALA A 63 -1.07 1.05 -1.09
C ALA A 63 -1.60 0.22 -2.28
N PRO A 64 -2.51 -0.74 -2.04
CA PRO A 64 -3.29 -1.35 -3.12
C PRO A 64 -4.00 -0.28 -3.96
N ALA A 65 -3.57 -0.11 -5.21
CA ALA A 65 -4.15 0.90 -6.09
C ALA A 65 -5.15 0.29 -7.07
N LEU A 66 -4.84 -0.88 -7.63
CA LEU A 66 -5.67 -1.50 -8.68
C LEU A 66 -5.72 -3.02 -8.64
N GLY A 67 -6.83 -3.54 -9.16
CA GLY A 67 -6.97 -4.91 -9.63
C GLY A 67 -6.82 -4.96 -11.15
N VAL A 68 -5.76 -5.59 -11.65
CA VAL A 68 -5.55 -5.77 -13.11
C VAL A 68 -5.71 -7.24 -13.50
N ALA A 69 -6.01 -7.54 -14.76
CA ALA A 69 -5.95 -8.93 -15.21
C ALA A 69 -4.51 -9.45 -15.06
N ASP A 70 -4.33 -10.71 -14.64
CA ASP A 70 -2.99 -11.30 -14.47
C ASP A 70 -2.20 -11.35 -15.79
N THR A 71 -2.93 -11.44 -16.91
CA THR A 71 -2.37 -11.35 -18.27
C THR A 71 -2.01 -9.92 -18.69
N ASP A 72 -2.61 -8.92 -18.05
CA ASP A 72 -2.48 -7.51 -18.36
C ASP A 72 -1.40 -6.93 -17.47
N VAL A 73 -0.16 -7.28 -17.80
CA VAL A 73 0.98 -6.85 -17.01
C VAL A 73 1.12 -5.33 -17.12
N ASP A 74 0.69 -4.69 -18.24
CA ASP A 74 1.23 -3.37 -18.60
C ASP A 74 0.37 -2.40 -19.44
N THR A 75 -0.88 -2.68 -19.82
CA THR A 75 -1.63 -1.65 -20.59
C THR A 75 -2.05 -0.42 -19.75
N HIS A 76 -2.10 -0.57 -18.42
CA HIS A 76 -2.53 0.47 -17.48
C HIS A 76 -1.37 1.28 -16.86
N ALA A 77 -0.11 0.89 -17.09
CA ALA A 77 1.07 1.67 -16.71
C ALA A 77 1.22 2.95 -17.57
N ASN A 78 0.61 2.94 -18.77
CA ASN A 78 0.77 3.97 -19.79
C ASN A 78 0.06 5.32 -19.50
N ALA A 79 -0.69 5.43 -18.40
CA ALA A 79 -1.47 6.63 -18.10
C ALA A 79 -0.69 7.72 -17.33
N TYR A 80 0.47 7.43 -16.71
CA TYR A 80 1.12 8.40 -15.79
C TYR A 80 2.65 8.60 -15.87
N ALA A 81 3.47 7.77 -16.53
CA ALA A 81 4.88 8.10 -16.83
C ALA A 81 5.57 7.08 -17.76
N SER A 82 6.63 7.53 -18.41
CA SER A 82 7.49 6.89 -19.42
C SER A 82 8.35 5.72 -18.96
N THR A 83 7.80 4.71 -18.28
CA THR A 83 8.56 3.51 -17.92
C THR A 83 8.20 2.37 -18.85
N SER A 84 9.13 2.03 -19.76
CA SER A 84 9.01 0.85 -20.62
C SER A 84 9.07 -0.40 -19.76
N THR A 85 8.12 -1.30 -19.96
CA THR A 85 8.29 -2.69 -19.59
C THR A 85 8.59 -3.48 -20.85
N ASP A 86 9.52 -4.42 -20.74
CA ASP A 86 9.92 -5.29 -21.85
C ASP A 86 8.99 -6.52 -21.97
N TRP A 87 7.81 -6.49 -21.33
CA TRP A 87 6.95 -7.67 -21.22
C TRP A 87 6.29 -8.03 -22.57
N PRO A 88 6.50 -9.24 -23.11
CA PRO A 88 5.89 -9.63 -24.38
C PRO A 88 4.42 -10.01 -24.17
N ALA A 89 3.54 -9.51 -25.05
CA ALA A 89 2.13 -9.91 -25.05
C ALA A 89 1.99 -11.42 -25.32
N GLY A 90 1.13 -12.12 -24.56
CA GLY A 90 0.72 -13.50 -24.85
C GLY A 90 1.41 -14.64 -24.06
N HIS A 91 2.22 -14.33 -23.04
CA HIS A 91 2.86 -15.35 -22.19
C HIS A 91 1.92 -15.88 -21.09
N ASP A 92 2.02 -17.18 -20.79
CA ASP A 92 1.24 -17.86 -19.75
C ASP A 92 1.55 -17.25 -18.36
N PRO A 93 0.55 -16.74 -17.61
CA PRO A 93 0.79 -16.17 -16.30
C PRO A 93 1.05 -17.18 -15.18
N THR A 94 0.92 -18.48 -15.45
CA THR A 94 1.09 -19.51 -14.42
C THR A 94 2.57 -19.74 -14.08
N ARG A 95 2.86 -19.98 -12.79
CA ARG A 95 4.22 -20.19 -12.24
C ARG A 95 5.15 -18.97 -12.31
N ARG A 96 4.60 -17.77 -12.17
CA ARG A 96 5.39 -16.54 -12.09
C ARG A 96 6.12 -16.40 -10.77
N THR A 97 7.40 -16.07 -10.87
CA THR A 97 8.19 -15.55 -9.75
C THR A 97 8.21 -14.04 -9.85
N ILE A 98 7.76 -13.36 -8.80
CA ILE A 98 7.68 -11.90 -8.70
C ILE A 98 8.73 -11.46 -7.70
N ARG A 99 9.69 -10.64 -8.13
CA ARG A 99 10.68 -9.99 -7.25
C ARG A 99 10.29 -8.54 -7.07
N ASN A 100 9.64 -8.22 -5.96
CA ASN A 100 9.39 -6.85 -5.54
C ASN A 100 10.66 -6.32 -4.88
N VAL A 101 11.28 -5.31 -5.49
CA VAL A 101 12.36 -4.55 -4.84
C VAL A 101 11.70 -3.38 -4.12
N VAL A 102 12.00 -3.20 -2.83
CA VAL A 102 11.44 -2.12 -2.00
C VAL A 102 12.57 -1.40 -1.28
N HIS A 103 12.44 -0.09 -1.08
CA HIS A 103 13.45 0.71 -0.39
C HIS A 103 13.04 0.94 1.07
N THR A 104 13.88 0.53 2.02
CA THR A 104 13.58 0.51 3.45
C THR A 104 13.95 1.83 4.12
N SER A 105 13.01 2.45 4.82
CA SER A 105 13.28 3.66 5.62
C SER A 105 14.02 3.39 6.94
N ILE A 106 13.79 2.24 7.58
CA ILE A 106 14.36 1.89 8.88
C ILE A 106 14.78 0.41 8.92
N GLY A 107 15.90 0.15 9.59
CA GLY A 107 16.43 -1.21 9.75
C GLY A 107 15.80 -1.99 10.90
N GLY A 108 16.13 -3.28 10.96
CA GLY A 108 15.75 -4.17 12.05
C GLY A 108 16.40 -5.55 11.94
N ASP A 109 16.18 -6.40 12.94
CA ASP A 109 16.81 -7.72 13.04
C ASP A 109 15.92 -8.88 12.53
N ALA A 110 14.65 -8.57 12.27
CA ALA A 110 13.68 -9.45 11.65
C ALA A 110 12.71 -8.64 10.79
N ALA A 111 12.10 -9.30 9.81
CA ALA A 111 11.08 -8.72 8.94
C ALA A 111 9.80 -9.57 8.94
N ARG A 112 8.68 -8.96 8.63
CA ARG A 112 7.45 -9.66 8.21
C ARG A 112 6.81 -8.88 7.06
N ILE A 113 6.08 -9.59 6.21
CA ILE A 113 5.47 -9.01 5.01
C ILE A 113 3.95 -9.12 5.07
N THR A 114 3.27 -8.13 4.52
CA THR A 114 1.81 -8.17 4.32
C THR A 114 1.51 -8.38 2.85
N LEU A 115 0.85 -9.50 2.56
CA LEU A 115 0.38 -9.88 1.23
C LEU A 115 -1.12 -9.58 1.11
N SER A 116 -1.54 -9.05 -0.03
CA SER A 116 -2.91 -8.61 -0.26
C SER A 116 -3.50 -9.15 -1.54
N ASN A 117 -4.74 -9.61 -1.43
CA ASN A 117 -5.63 -10.01 -2.51
C ASN A 117 -6.87 -9.11 -2.55
N LEU A 118 -6.72 -7.83 -2.16
CA LEU A 118 -7.81 -6.87 -1.99
C LEU A 118 -8.73 -6.77 -3.21
N PHE A 119 -8.15 -6.73 -4.42
CA PHE A 119 -8.94 -6.62 -5.64
C PHE A 119 -9.23 -7.96 -6.31
N GLY A 120 -8.73 -9.07 -5.76
CA GLY A 120 -8.96 -10.39 -6.31
C GLY A 120 -10.38 -10.88 -6.04
N THR A 121 -10.95 -11.56 -7.03
CA THR A 121 -12.27 -12.21 -6.94
C THR A 121 -12.17 -13.71 -6.69
N ARG A 122 -10.95 -14.26 -6.65
CA ARG A 122 -10.65 -15.66 -6.37
C ARG A 122 -9.55 -15.76 -5.31
N PRO A 123 -9.46 -16.88 -4.55
CA PRO A 123 -8.34 -17.09 -3.63
C PRO A 123 -6.99 -17.03 -4.35
N LEU A 124 -6.04 -16.31 -3.76
CA LEU A 124 -4.66 -16.18 -4.21
C LEU A 124 -3.79 -17.20 -3.47
N LEU A 125 -3.19 -18.14 -4.20
CA LEU A 125 -2.18 -19.04 -3.67
C LEU A 125 -0.79 -18.44 -3.85
N ILE A 126 -0.05 -18.31 -2.76
CA ILE A 126 1.40 -18.07 -2.75
C ILE A 126 2.05 -19.33 -2.19
N ASP A 127 2.80 -20.04 -3.03
CA ASP A 127 3.39 -21.31 -2.65
C ASP A 127 4.91 -21.24 -2.39
N GLU A 128 5.48 -20.05 -2.54
CA GLU A 128 6.83 -19.72 -2.08
C GLU A 128 6.93 -18.21 -1.82
N ALA A 129 7.60 -17.84 -0.74
CA ALA A 129 7.92 -16.46 -0.44
C ALA A 129 9.29 -16.35 0.25
N THR A 130 10.08 -15.34 -0.11
CA THR A 130 11.34 -15.03 0.57
C THR A 130 11.52 -13.53 0.83
N VAL A 131 12.25 -13.20 1.88
CA VAL A 131 12.77 -11.84 2.16
C VAL A 131 14.29 -11.92 2.15
N ASN A 132 14.96 -11.22 1.23
CA ASN A 132 16.40 -11.35 1.00
C ASN A 132 16.86 -12.82 0.97
N THR A 133 16.16 -13.66 0.19
CA THR A 133 16.37 -15.12 0.05
C THR A 133 16.04 -15.98 1.28
N ARG A 134 15.71 -15.38 2.43
CA ARG A 134 15.26 -16.13 3.62
C ARG A 134 13.81 -16.58 3.45
N PRO A 135 13.49 -17.88 3.63
CA PRO A 135 12.14 -18.38 3.50
C PRO A 135 11.17 -17.70 4.47
N VAL A 136 10.00 -17.34 3.97
CA VAL A 136 8.87 -16.81 4.72
C VAL A 136 7.88 -17.94 4.99
N THR A 137 7.33 -17.99 6.20
CA THR A 137 6.25 -18.91 6.55
C THR A 137 4.97 -18.16 6.91
N PHE A 138 3.86 -18.88 6.89
CA PHE A 138 2.52 -18.39 7.17
C PHE A 138 1.86 -19.33 8.17
N ARG A 139 1.87 -18.97 9.46
CA ARG A 139 1.46 -19.84 10.58
C ARG A 139 2.22 -21.18 10.57
N GLY A 140 3.51 -21.12 10.28
CA GLY A 140 4.42 -22.26 10.20
C GLY A 140 4.39 -23.05 8.89
N ALA A 141 3.47 -22.75 7.97
CA ALA A 141 3.42 -23.38 6.65
C ALA A 141 4.25 -22.58 5.61
N PRO A 142 4.87 -23.25 4.62
CA PRO A 142 5.61 -22.56 3.55
C PRO A 142 4.70 -21.92 2.49
N THR A 143 3.40 -22.17 2.54
CA THR A 143 2.40 -21.71 1.57
C THR A 143 1.23 -21.02 2.26
N VAL A 144 0.55 -20.12 1.54
CA VAL A 144 -0.66 -19.46 2.01
C VAL A 144 -1.68 -19.29 0.89
N THR A 145 -2.95 -19.48 1.22
CA THR A 145 -4.07 -19.11 0.37
C THR A 145 -4.80 -17.91 0.97
N ILE A 146 -4.73 -16.77 0.30
CA ILE A 146 -5.36 -15.52 0.71
C ILE A 146 -6.75 -15.45 0.07
N PRO A 147 -7.85 -15.32 0.85
CA PRO A 147 -9.19 -15.24 0.28
C PRO A 147 -9.35 -14.00 -0.61
N ALA A 148 -10.33 -14.03 -1.51
CA ALA A 148 -10.73 -12.86 -2.30
C ALA A 148 -11.02 -11.66 -1.38
N GLY A 149 -10.51 -10.48 -1.71
CA GLY A 149 -10.62 -9.28 -0.88
C GLY A 149 -9.79 -9.30 0.41
N GLY A 150 -9.05 -10.38 0.68
CA GLY A 150 -8.33 -10.59 1.93
C GLY A 150 -6.88 -10.11 1.91
N GLN A 151 -6.25 -10.14 3.07
CA GLN A 151 -4.82 -9.91 3.27
C GLN A 151 -4.26 -10.89 4.31
N PHE A 152 -2.95 -11.07 4.33
CA PHE A 152 -2.26 -11.96 5.26
C PHE A 152 -0.89 -11.40 5.65
N VAL A 153 -0.61 -11.33 6.95
CA VAL A 153 0.72 -10.98 7.50
C VAL A 153 1.49 -12.27 7.76
N SER A 154 2.72 -12.34 7.25
CA SER A 154 3.58 -13.51 7.43
C SER A 154 4.01 -13.72 8.89
N ASP A 155 4.58 -14.90 9.17
CA ASP A 155 5.37 -15.08 10.38
C ASP A 155 6.65 -14.21 10.30
N PRO A 156 7.28 -13.90 11.44
CA PRO A 156 8.57 -13.21 11.47
C PRO A 156 9.67 -14.04 10.81
N VAL A 157 10.46 -13.39 9.95
CA VAL A 157 11.67 -13.93 9.35
C VAL A 157 12.88 -13.26 9.98
N VAL A 158 13.77 -14.04 10.59
CA VAL A 158 15.04 -13.51 11.13
C VAL A 158 15.96 -13.21 9.96
N VAL A 159 16.07 -11.92 9.63
CA VAL A 159 16.84 -11.39 8.52
C VAL A 159 17.27 -9.96 8.88
N PRO A 160 18.57 -9.64 8.81
CA PRO A 160 19.02 -8.27 9.03
C PRO A 160 18.52 -7.39 7.87
N VAL A 161 17.85 -6.30 8.23
CA VAL A 161 17.38 -5.26 7.31
C VAL A 161 18.12 -3.98 7.64
N ALA A 162 18.82 -3.41 6.67
CA ALA A 162 19.45 -2.10 6.82
C ALA A 162 18.41 -0.98 6.65
N ALA A 163 18.64 0.17 7.29
CA ALA A 163 17.94 1.40 6.94
C ALA A 163 18.53 1.95 5.63
N ASP A 164 17.72 2.69 4.86
CA ASP A 164 18.11 3.32 3.60
C ASP A 164 18.75 2.32 2.63
N ALA A 165 18.05 1.20 2.40
CA ALA A 165 18.56 0.09 1.61
C ALA A 165 17.46 -0.61 0.81
N ASP A 166 17.85 -1.25 -0.28
CA ASP A 166 16.93 -2.08 -1.05
C ASP A 166 16.77 -3.46 -0.40
N LEU A 167 15.52 -3.89 -0.26
CA LEU A 167 15.10 -5.20 0.21
C LEU A 167 14.34 -5.91 -0.92
N VAL A 168 14.65 -7.19 -1.14
CA VAL A 168 13.97 -7.98 -2.16
C VAL A 168 13.00 -8.96 -1.52
N VAL A 169 11.72 -8.81 -1.85
CA VAL A 169 10.67 -9.77 -1.51
C VAL A 169 10.30 -10.56 -2.76
N THR A 170 10.59 -11.86 -2.75
CA THR A 170 10.28 -12.76 -3.86
C THR A 170 9.03 -13.56 -3.52
N LEU A 171 8.07 -13.63 -4.44
CA LEU A 171 6.81 -14.37 -4.31
C LEU A 171 6.64 -15.29 -5.52
N ARG A 172 6.15 -16.51 -5.29
CA ARG A 172 5.73 -17.41 -6.37
C ARG A 172 4.23 -17.63 -6.31
N ALA A 173 3.57 -17.32 -7.42
CA ALA A 173 2.13 -17.53 -7.60
C ALA A 173 1.94 -18.61 -8.68
N PRO A 174 1.60 -19.86 -8.30
CA PRO A 174 1.57 -20.99 -9.24
C PRO A 174 0.31 -20.99 -10.10
N THR A 175 -0.74 -20.28 -9.69
CA THR A 175 -2.04 -20.21 -10.36
C THR A 175 -2.36 -18.79 -10.71
N THR A 176 -3.00 -18.58 -11.86
CA THR A 176 -3.53 -17.25 -12.20
C THR A 176 -4.61 -16.86 -11.18
N SER A 177 -4.41 -15.72 -10.54
CA SER A 177 -5.39 -15.11 -9.65
C SER A 177 -5.87 -13.82 -10.31
N GLY A 178 -7.12 -13.42 -10.10
CA GLY A 178 -7.60 -12.22 -10.79
C GLY A 178 -8.80 -11.58 -10.11
N PRO A 179 -8.94 -10.26 -10.22
CA PRO A 179 -7.91 -9.27 -10.57
C PRO A 179 -6.69 -9.26 -9.60
N VAL A 180 -5.48 -9.07 -10.13
CA VAL A 180 -4.22 -9.00 -9.38
C VAL A 180 -4.10 -7.66 -8.69
N THR A 181 -3.85 -7.68 -7.38
CA THR A 181 -3.61 -6.47 -6.59
C THR A 181 -2.22 -5.91 -6.89
N ILE A 182 -2.16 -4.66 -7.35
CA ILE A 182 -0.92 -3.96 -7.70
C ILE A 182 -0.83 -2.55 -7.11
N HIS A 183 0.41 -2.07 -6.98
CA HIS A 183 0.76 -0.67 -6.83
C HIS A 183 1.62 -0.22 -8.03
N PRO A 184 1.13 0.70 -8.88
CA PRO A 184 1.87 1.23 -10.03
C PRO A 184 2.68 2.47 -9.67
N ASN A 185 3.43 3.02 -10.63
CA ASN A 185 4.18 4.29 -10.47
C ASN A 185 5.13 4.24 -9.25
N THR A 186 5.81 3.11 -9.09
CA THR A 186 6.67 2.83 -7.92
C THR A 186 7.99 3.60 -7.96
N HIS A 187 8.42 4.03 -9.15
CA HIS A 187 9.78 4.55 -9.43
C HIS A 187 10.89 3.60 -8.95
N GLN A 188 10.58 2.30 -8.93
CA GLN A 188 11.50 1.23 -8.55
C GLN A 188 11.43 0.09 -9.57
N THR A 189 12.58 -0.34 -10.05
CA THR A 189 12.74 -1.53 -10.88
C THR A 189 12.53 -2.77 -10.01
N SER A 190 11.46 -3.49 -10.32
CA SER A 190 11.15 -4.84 -9.85
C SER A 190 11.22 -5.82 -11.03
N TYR A 191 10.97 -7.11 -10.78
CA TYR A 191 11.07 -8.13 -11.82
C TYR A 191 9.94 -9.15 -11.77
N VAL A 192 9.58 -9.66 -12.94
CA VAL A 192 8.74 -10.85 -13.11
C VAL A 192 9.55 -11.87 -13.91
N GLU A 193 9.46 -13.13 -13.52
CA GLU A 193 10.17 -14.24 -14.15
C GLU A 193 9.19 -15.40 -14.42
N ASP A 194 9.32 -16.00 -15.59
CA ASP A 194 8.64 -17.23 -16.01
C ASP A 194 9.62 -18.14 -16.80
N GLU A 195 9.12 -19.23 -17.39
CA GLU A 195 9.94 -20.19 -18.13
C GLU A 195 10.67 -19.62 -19.37
N HIS A 196 10.24 -18.47 -19.88
CA HIS A 196 10.80 -17.81 -21.07
C HIS A 196 11.81 -16.71 -20.72
N GLY A 197 11.93 -16.29 -19.46
CA GLY A 197 12.90 -15.26 -19.08
C GLY A 197 12.55 -14.44 -17.84
N THR A 198 13.27 -13.33 -17.68
CA THR A 198 13.08 -12.33 -16.64
C THR A 198 12.87 -10.96 -17.30
N TRP A 199 11.88 -10.22 -16.82
CA TRP A 199 11.54 -8.89 -17.33
C TRP A 199 11.48 -7.88 -16.21
N ARG A 200 11.86 -6.63 -16.54
CA ARG A 200 11.72 -5.48 -15.64
C ARG A 200 10.26 -5.08 -15.54
N SER A 201 9.85 -4.69 -14.35
CA SER A 201 8.53 -4.13 -14.06
C SER A 201 8.67 -2.98 -13.09
N THR A 202 7.88 -1.93 -13.24
CA THR A 202 7.81 -0.81 -12.29
C THR A 202 6.56 -0.89 -11.41
N LEU A 203 6.10 -2.12 -11.16
CA LEU A 203 4.91 -2.43 -10.38
C LEU A 203 5.28 -3.29 -9.18
N TRP A 204 4.71 -2.97 -8.02
CA TRP A 204 4.67 -3.92 -6.91
C TRP A 204 3.40 -4.76 -7.00
N ARG A 205 3.52 -6.07 -6.80
CA ARG A 205 2.40 -7.02 -6.93
C ARG A 205 2.24 -7.82 -5.66
N TYR A 206 1.01 -7.86 -5.16
CA TYR A 206 0.56 -8.53 -3.94
C TYR A 206 1.20 -8.06 -2.62
N LEU A 207 2.42 -7.52 -2.63
CA LEU A 207 3.08 -6.97 -1.47
C LEU A 207 2.55 -5.57 -1.14
N THR A 208 2.20 -5.34 0.13
CA THR A 208 1.60 -4.07 0.59
C THR A 208 2.30 -3.45 1.79
N ALA A 209 2.97 -4.26 2.61
CA ALA A 209 3.80 -3.73 3.69
C ALA A 209 5.00 -4.64 3.97
N VAL A 210 6.06 -4.01 4.45
CA VAL A 210 7.18 -4.67 5.11
C VAL A 210 7.35 -3.99 6.47
N ASP A 211 7.20 -4.77 7.54
CA ASP A 211 7.51 -4.33 8.89
C ASP A 211 8.83 -4.95 9.33
N VAL A 212 9.61 -4.20 10.10
CA VAL A 212 10.82 -4.67 10.77
C VAL A 212 10.65 -4.67 12.27
N ARG A 213 11.34 -5.61 12.94
CA ARG A 213 11.46 -5.60 14.40
C ARG A 213 12.63 -4.72 14.78
N ASN A 214 12.35 -3.65 15.52
CA ASN A 214 13.35 -2.69 15.96
C ASN A 214 12.99 -2.13 17.35
N ASP A 215 13.82 -2.42 18.34
CA ASP A 215 13.58 -2.08 19.75
C ASP A 215 13.95 -0.63 20.10
N THR A 216 14.60 0.08 19.17
CA THR A 216 15.10 1.45 19.36
C THR A 216 14.32 2.48 18.55
N ALA A 217 13.47 2.03 17.62
CA ALA A 217 12.65 2.89 16.80
C ALA A 217 11.65 3.66 17.65
N ALA A 218 11.49 4.95 17.35
CA ALA A 218 10.55 5.80 18.08
C ALA A 218 9.11 5.71 17.54
N GLY A 219 8.92 5.08 16.38
CA GLY A 219 7.62 4.84 15.73
C GLY A 219 7.72 4.84 14.21
N ALA A 220 6.56 4.90 13.56
CA ALA A 220 6.43 5.09 12.11
C ALA A 220 5.64 6.36 11.78
N ILE A 221 5.93 6.89 10.60
CA ILE A 221 5.23 8.01 9.97
C ILE A 221 4.59 7.47 8.68
N ALA A 222 3.29 7.61 8.56
CA ALA A 222 2.56 7.28 7.34
C ALA A 222 2.35 8.52 6.49
N VAL A 223 2.68 8.46 5.20
CA VAL A 223 2.37 9.51 4.23
C VAL A 223 1.20 9.05 3.39
N ILE A 224 0.02 9.65 3.57
CA ILE A 224 -1.11 9.42 2.67
C ILE A 224 -1.19 10.57 1.65
N GLY A 225 -1.07 10.20 0.38
CA GLY A 225 -0.87 11.19 -0.68
C GLY A 225 -1.33 10.76 -2.06
N ASP A 226 -1.07 11.62 -3.03
CA ASP A 226 -1.33 11.39 -4.45
C ASP A 226 -0.04 11.13 -5.27
N SER A 227 -0.04 11.46 -6.57
CA SER A 227 1.11 11.30 -7.46
C SER A 227 2.33 12.11 -7.04
N LEU A 228 2.15 13.23 -6.33
CA LEU A 228 3.24 14.02 -5.78
C LEU A 228 3.94 13.27 -4.64
N SER A 229 3.19 12.49 -3.85
CA SER A 229 3.79 11.66 -2.80
C SER A 229 4.31 10.33 -3.35
N ALA A 230 3.60 9.73 -4.31
CA ALA A 230 4.08 8.56 -5.03
C ALA A 230 5.39 8.85 -5.81
N GLY A 231 5.61 10.10 -6.21
CA GLY A 231 6.87 10.55 -6.80
C GLY A 231 6.87 10.65 -8.33
N SER A 232 5.72 10.82 -8.97
CA SER A 232 5.66 11.02 -10.43
C SER A 232 6.61 12.14 -10.87
N GLY A 233 7.44 11.91 -11.88
CA GLY A 233 8.49 12.87 -12.29
C GLY A 233 9.84 12.71 -11.58
N SER A 234 9.95 11.82 -10.58
CA SER A 234 11.24 11.42 -10.01
C SER A 234 12.00 10.46 -10.92
N THR A 235 13.32 10.43 -10.76
CA THR A 235 14.19 9.49 -11.51
C THR A 235 14.03 8.06 -10.98
N LEU A 236 13.83 7.10 -11.89
CA LEU A 236 13.74 5.67 -11.60
C LEU A 236 14.97 5.18 -10.80
N ASP A 237 14.74 4.38 -9.77
CA ASP A 237 15.76 3.74 -8.92
C ASP A 237 16.65 4.70 -8.09
N VAL A 238 16.35 6.00 -8.08
CA VAL A 238 17.11 6.98 -7.29
C VAL A 238 16.59 7.14 -5.86
N ASN A 239 15.35 6.68 -5.57
CA ASN A 239 14.68 6.92 -4.29
C ASN A 239 14.65 8.42 -3.91
N GLY A 240 14.42 9.29 -4.91
CA GLY A 240 14.42 10.75 -4.77
C GLY A 240 13.07 11.35 -4.40
N ARG A 241 12.09 10.55 -3.97
CA ARG A 241 10.71 11.01 -3.69
C ARG A 241 10.74 11.78 -2.37
N TRP A 242 9.83 12.74 -2.18
CA TRP A 242 9.90 13.57 -0.96
C TRP A 242 9.75 12.77 0.36
N PRO A 243 9.02 11.64 0.43
CA PRO A 243 9.01 10.80 1.62
C PRO A 243 10.35 10.07 1.87
N ASP A 244 11.08 9.72 0.81
CA ASP A 244 12.43 9.14 0.92
C ASP A 244 13.40 10.20 1.49
N VAL A 245 13.36 11.42 0.94
CA VAL A 245 14.14 12.57 1.47
C VAL A 245 13.80 12.86 2.94
N LEU A 246 12.54 12.69 3.35
CA LEU A 246 12.15 12.78 4.74
C LEU A 246 12.79 11.65 5.56
N SER A 247 12.74 10.41 5.08
CA SER A 247 13.38 9.25 5.72
C SER A 247 14.88 9.49 5.96
N ASP A 248 15.61 10.00 4.98
CA ASP A 248 17.05 10.26 5.08
C ASP A 248 17.38 11.23 6.23
N ARG A 249 16.56 12.29 6.36
CA ARG A 249 16.69 13.30 7.42
C ARG A 249 16.36 12.77 8.80
N LEU A 250 15.62 11.65 8.89
CA LEU A 250 15.25 10.98 10.14
C LEU A 250 16.32 10.00 10.62
N HIS A 251 17.31 9.68 9.78
CA HIS A 251 18.47 8.85 10.11
C HIS A 251 18.09 7.51 10.77
N GLY A 252 17.05 6.84 10.27
CA GLY A 252 16.59 5.54 10.77
C GLY A 252 15.99 5.56 12.18
N ARG A 253 15.60 6.74 12.71
CA ARG A 253 14.92 6.85 14.02
C ARG A 253 13.44 6.50 13.95
N TYR A 254 12.81 6.76 12.81
CA TYR A 254 11.41 6.47 12.51
C TYR A 254 11.32 5.73 11.20
N GLY A 255 10.39 4.79 11.10
CA GLY A 255 9.95 4.28 9.81
C GLY A 255 9.15 5.35 9.06
N VAL A 256 9.33 5.45 7.75
CA VAL A 256 8.50 6.25 6.86
C VAL A 256 7.90 5.32 5.82
N VAL A 257 6.56 5.29 5.75
CA VAL A 257 5.84 4.51 4.74
C VAL A 257 5.10 5.45 3.79
N ASN A 258 5.21 5.20 2.49
CA ASN A 258 4.65 6.03 1.44
C ASN A 258 3.41 5.36 0.83
N GLU A 259 2.25 5.88 1.20
CA GLU A 259 0.94 5.39 0.77
C GLU A 259 0.33 6.31 -0.30
N GLY A 260 1.21 6.92 -1.11
CA GLY A 260 0.85 7.75 -2.25
C GLY A 260 0.27 6.93 -3.39
N ILE A 261 -0.85 7.35 -3.96
CA ILE A 261 -1.42 6.73 -5.17
C ILE A 261 -1.59 7.81 -6.24
N ALA A 262 -1.06 7.59 -7.44
CA ALA A 262 -1.19 8.57 -8.51
C ALA A 262 -2.65 8.95 -8.80
N GLY A 263 -2.95 10.24 -8.81
CA GLY A 263 -4.32 10.75 -9.03
C GLY A 263 -5.31 10.53 -7.88
N ASN A 264 -4.87 10.04 -6.72
CA ASN A 264 -5.76 9.77 -5.60
C ASN A 264 -6.45 11.03 -5.07
N ARG A 265 -7.69 10.85 -4.63
CA ARG A 265 -8.59 11.88 -4.15
C ARG A 265 -9.06 11.58 -2.74
N ILE A 266 -9.58 12.60 -2.08
CA ILE A 266 -10.16 12.46 -0.74
C ILE A 266 -11.62 12.01 -0.84
N LEU A 267 -12.37 12.61 -1.79
CA LEU A 267 -13.82 12.51 -1.85
C LEU A 267 -14.34 11.39 -2.76
N LEU A 268 -13.62 11.08 -3.84
CA LEU A 268 -14.11 10.21 -4.92
C LEU A 268 -13.16 9.06 -5.20
N ASP A 269 -13.72 7.88 -5.42
CA ASP A 269 -12.94 6.73 -5.87
C ASP A 269 -12.47 6.95 -7.32
N GLY A 270 -11.31 6.36 -7.61
CA GLY A 270 -10.71 6.32 -8.94
C GLY A 270 -11.35 5.34 -9.91
N GLN A 271 -12.05 4.32 -9.39
CA GLN A 271 -12.65 3.29 -10.23
C GLN A 271 -13.83 3.86 -11.03
N GLY A 272 -13.80 3.74 -12.35
CA GLY A 272 -14.85 4.20 -13.26
C GLY A 272 -14.55 5.48 -14.06
N ILE A 273 -13.43 6.15 -13.79
CA ILE A 273 -12.96 7.36 -14.53
C ILE A 273 -11.76 7.09 -15.45
N GLY A 274 -11.53 5.82 -15.82
CA GLY A 274 -10.59 5.43 -16.87
C GLY A 274 -9.10 5.52 -16.49
N ALA A 275 -8.76 5.65 -15.22
CA ALA A 275 -7.37 5.80 -14.76
C ALA A 275 -7.12 5.18 -13.37
N SER A 276 -5.85 4.87 -13.14
CA SER A 276 -5.28 4.15 -11.99
C SER A 276 -5.27 4.94 -10.66
N HIS A 277 -6.40 5.51 -10.23
CA HIS A 277 -6.44 6.48 -9.10
C HIS A 277 -6.72 5.90 -7.71
N GLY A 278 -6.95 4.59 -7.61
CA GLY A 278 -7.19 3.88 -6.35
C GLY A 278 -8.52 4.21 -5.68
N GLN A 279 -8.74 3.59 -4.51
CA GLN A 279 -9.84 3.96 -3.61
C GLN A 279 -9.57 5.33 -3.00
N ARG A 280 -10.60 6.14 -2.77
CA ARG A 280 -10.47 7.45 -2.12
C ARG A 280 -9.81 7.32 -0.75
N ALA A 281 -9.08 8.34 -0.33
CA ALA A 281 -8.30 8.34 0.91
C ALA A 281 -9.15 7.96 2.13
N SER A 282 -10.37 8.48 2.25
CA SER A 282 -11.29 8.15 3.34
C SER A 282 -11.68 6.67 3.41
N ALA A 283 -11.76 5.97 2.28
CA ALA A 283 -12.09 4.55 2.25
C ALA A 283 -10.91 3.63 2.62
N ARG A 284 -9.68 4.12 2.45
CA ARG A 284 -8.44 3.35 2.70
C ARG A 284 -7.68 3.78 3.95
N PHE A 285 -8.09 4.85 4.62
CA PHE A 285 -7.37 5.43 5.75
C PHE A 285 -7.07 4.44 6.89
N ASP A 286 -8.04 3.58 7.24
CA ASP A 286 -7.83 2.58 8.29
C ASP A 286 -6.75 1.57 7.90
N ARG A 287 -6.74 1.16 6.63
CA ARG A 287 -5.78 0.18 6.10
C ARG A 287 -4.38 0.78 5.94
N ASP A 288 -4.30 1.93 5.27
CA ASP A 288 -3.04 2.51 4.80
C ASP A 288 -2.43 3.49 5.80
N VAL A 289 -3.14 3.88 6.86
CA VAL A 289 -2.61 4.78 7.90
C VAL A 289 -2.72 4.14 9.26
N LEU A 290 -3.94 3.85 9.71
CA LEU A 290 -4.16 3.38 11.09
C LEU A 290 -3.62 1.96 11.32
N GLY A 291 -3.57 1.15 10.26
CA GLY A 291 -3.03 -0.21 10.27
C GLY A 291 -1.50 -0.29 10.17
N VAL A 292 -0.80 0.83 9.94
CA VAL A 292 0.66 0.85 9.81
C VAL A 292 1.31 0.51 11.15
N ALA A 293 2.21 -0.48 11.14
CA ALA A 293 2.87 -0.94 12.35
C ALA A 293 3.70 0.18 13.00
N GLY A 294 3.42 0.46 14.28
CA GLY A 294 4.13 1.48 15.04
C GLY A 294 3.80 2.92 14.68
N VAL A 295 2.76 3.18 13.87
CA VAL A 295 2.41 4.54 13.46
C VAL A 295 2.15 5.47 14.65
N LYS A 296 2.71 6.67 14.56
CA LYS A 296 2.52 7.76 15.54
C LYS A 296 2.08 9.06 14.89
N THR A 297 2.41 9.23 13.61
CA THR A 297 2.15 10.45 12.87
C THR A 297 1.69 10.12 11.46
N VAL A 298 0.73 10.87 10.96
CA VAL A 298 0.34 10.86 9.55
C VAL A 298 0.64 12.20 8.91
N VAL A 299 1.22 12.16 7.71
CA VAL A 299 1.34 13.33 6.83
C VAL A 299 0.28 13.20 5.73
N ILE A 300 -0.66 14.15 5.67
CA ILE A 300 -1.74 14.18 4.68
C ILE A 300 -1.39 15.18 3.59
N ALA A 301 -1.12 14.69 2.37
CA ALA A 301 -0.76 15.49 1.20
C ALA A 301 -1.69 15.15 0.02
N LEU A 302 -2.94 15.61 0.10
CA LEU A 302 -4.03 15.30 -0.82
C LEU A 302 -4.89 16.53 -1.13
N GLY A 303 -5.72 16.43 -2.17
CA GLY A 303 -6.77 17.39 -2.51
C GLY A 303 -6.60 18.05 -3.88
N ILE A 304 -5.38 18.03 -4.46
CA ILE A 304 -5.17 18.62 -5.79
C ILE A 304 -6.00 17.90 -6.86
N ASN A 305 -6.14 16.58 -6.75
CA ASN A 305 -6.90 15.77 -7.70
C ASN A 305 -8.41 15.94 -7.56
N ASP A 306 -8.92 16.22 -6.36
CA ASP A 306 -10.32 16.61 -6.15
C ASP A 306 -10.63 17.91 -6.91
N VAL A 307 -9.65 18.82 -7.00
CA VAL A 307 -9.76 20.11 -7.72
C VAL A 307 -9.60 19.95 -9.24
N GLN A 308 -8.57 19.25 -9.71
CA GLN A 308 -8.21 19.27 -11.15
C GLN A 308 -8.93 18.20 -11.98
N LEU A 309 -9.13 16.99 -11.44
CA LEU A 309 -9.61 15.86 -12.23
C LEU A 309 -11.15 15.86 -12.31
N PHE A 310 -11.70 15.46 -13.45
CA PHE A 310 -13.15 15.37 -13.63
C PHE A 310 -13.76 14.15 -12.90
N PRO A 311 -14.94 14.26 -12.27
CA PRO A 311 -15.65 15.50 -11.97
C PRO A 311 -14.91 16.31 -10.90
N GLN A 312 -14.85 17.63 -11.10
CA GLN A 312 -14.09 18.55 -10.25
C GLN A 312 -14.94 18.98 -9.06
N GLU A 313 -14.35 19.02 -7.86
CA GLU A 313 -14.93 19.66 -6.70
C GLU A 313 -14.76 21.18 -6.80
N ARG A 314 -15.88 21.90 -6.66
CA ARG A 314 -15.95 23.36 -6.83
C ARG A 314 -16.10 24.09 -5.51
N ASP A 315 -16.47 23.37 -4.45
CA ASP A 315 -16.60 23.90 -3.10
C ASP A 315 -15.31 23.59 -2.30
N PRO A 316 -14.47 24.59 -1.99
CA PRO A 316 -13.27 24.37 -1.20
C PRO A 316 -13.58 23.87 0.23
N GLN A 317 -14.77 24.16 0.78
CA GLN A 317 -15.14 23.72 2.11
C GLN A 317 -15.33 22.20 2.16
N ARG A 318 -15.87 21.58 1.10
CA ARG A 318 -16.03 20.11 1.03
C ARG A 318 -14.69 19.38 1.10
N ILE A 319 -13.63 19.95 0.50
CA ILE A 319 -12.27 19.40 0.59
C ILE A 319 -11.72 19.59 2.01
N ALA A 320 -11.88 20.79 2.58
CA ALA A 320 -11.42 21.09 3.94
C ALA A 320 -12.10 20.22 5.00
N ASP A 321 -13.41 20.02 4.92
CA ASP A 321 -14.18 19.17 5.83
C ASP A 321 -13.73 17.71 5.74
N ALA A 322 -13.44 17.22 4.54
CA ALA A 322 -12.94 15.87 4.35
C ALA A 322 -11.50 15.69 4.88
N LEU A 323 -10.65 16.72 4.81
CA LEU A 323 -9.35 16.72 5.47
C LEU A 323 -9.48 16.74 7.00
N ALA A 324 -10.46 17.47 7.53
CA ALA A 324 -10.76 17.49 8.96
C ALA A 324 -11.27 16.11 9.45
N ASP A 325 -12.14 15.43 8.70
CA ASP A 325 -12.60 14.07 9.01
C ASP A 325 -11.45 13.07 9.12
N LEU A 326 -10.48 13.11 8.18
CA LEU A 326 -9.29 12.25 8.27
C LEU A 326 -8.46 12.57 9.53
N THR A 327 -8.38 13.85 9.91
CA THR A 327 -7.66 14.30 11.10
C THR A 327 -8.35 13.81 12.37
N GLU A 328 -9.67 13.95 12.46
CA GLU A 328 -10.46 13.44 13.59
C GLU A 328 -10.32 11.93 13.76
N ARG A 329 -10.32 11.18 12.65
CA ARG A 329 -10.06 9.73 12.65
C ARG A 329 -8.66 9.38 13.13
N ALA A 330 -7.65 10.14 12.73
CA ALA A 330 -6.28 9.97 13.21
C ALA A 330 -6.18 10.26 14.72
N HIS A 331 -6.79 11.34 15.19
CA HIS A 331 -6.84 11.72 16.60
C HIS A 331 -7.55 10.68 17.46
N ALA A 332 -8.64 10.08 16.96
CA ALA A 332 -9.33 8.97 17.64
C ALA A 332 -8.42 7.75 17.87
N HIS A 333 -7.33 7.62 17.10
CA HIS A 333 -6.31 6.58 17.23
C HIS A 333 -5.01 7.09 17.88
N GLY A 334 -5.00 8.34 18.37
CA GLY A 334 -3.85 8.94 19.07
C GLY A 334 -2.69 9.31 18.15
N LEU A 335 -2.93 9.49 16.85
CA LEU A 335 -1.92 9.93 15.90
C LEU A 335 -1.82 11.46 15.90
N HIS A 336 -0.62 11.98 15.65
CA HIS A 336 -0.41 13.38 15.31
C HIS A 336 -0.58 13.58 13.79
N VAL A 337 -1.13 14.73 13.38
CA VAL A 337 -1.49 14.97 11.97
C VAL A 337 -0.78 16.21 11.44
N VAL A 338 0.08 15.99 10.43
CA VAL A 338 0.68 17.07 9.64
C VAL A 338 0.00 17.15 8.29
N GLY A 339 -0.54 18.29 7.93
CA GLY A 339 -1.17 18.50 6.61
C GLY A 339 -0.30 19.32 5.66
N ALA A 340 -0.37 19.03 4.36
CA ALA A 340 0.30 19.80 3.33
C ALA A 340 -0.67 20.66 2.51
N THR A 341 -0.26 21.88 2.16
CA THR A 341 -0.98 22.71 1.18
C THR A 341 -0.85 22.15 -0.24
N LEU A 342 -1.85 22.34 -1.08
CA LEU A 342 -1.92 21.94 -2.49
C LEU A 342 -0.96 22.77 -3.36
N THR A 343 -0.08 22.12 -4.12
CA THR A 343 0.93 22.77 -4.98
C THR A 343 0.31 23.51 -6.18
N PRO A 344 0.99 24.55 -6.72
CA PRO A 344 0.57 25.20 -7.96
C PRO A 344 0.68 24.26 -9.17
N HIS A 345 -0.16 24.46 -10.19
CA HIS A 345 -0.14 23.64 -11.40
C HIS A 345 -0.54 24.39 -12.70
N GLU A 346 -0.41 25.73 -12.73
CA GLU A 346 -0.66 26.53 -13.93
C GLU A 346 0.20 26.04 -15.10
N GLY A 347 -0.47 25.74 -16.22
CA GLY A 347 0.15 25.18 -17.43
C GLY A 347 -0.08 23.68 -17.61
N SER A 348 -0.52 22.97 -16.56
CA SER A 348 -0.83 21.54 -16.70
C SER A 348 -2.11 21.33 -17.49
N ARG A 349 -2.28 20.13 -18.06
CA ARG A 349 -3.39 19.79 -18.96
C ARG A 349 -4.79 20.05 -18.37
N ASN A 350 -4.97 19.83 -17.06
CA ASN A 350 -6.27 19.97 -16.39
C ASN A 350 -6.40 21.27 -15.59
N TRP A 351 -5.44 22.18 -15.72
CA TRP A 351 -5.48 23.47 -15.05
C TRP A 351 -6.49 24.40 -15.72
N ALA A 352 -7.26 25.13 -14.91
CA ALA A 352 -7.97 26.32 -15.35
C ALA A 352 -8.13 27.32 -14.19
N PRO A 353 -8.39 28.62 -14.48
CA PRO A 353 -8.47 29.65 -13.45
C PRO A 353 -9.51 29.37 -12.36
N ALA A 354 -10.64 28.74 -12.71
CA ALA A 354 -11.68 28.40 -11.74
C ALA A 354 -11.19 27.33 -10.73
N GLN A 355 -10.45 26.32 -11.19
CA GLN A 355 -9.87 25.28 -10.34
C GLN A 355 -8.76 25.86 -9.46
N ASP A 356 -7.92 26.75 -9.98
CA ASP A 356 -6.90 27.43 -9.18
C ASP A 356 -7.52 28.33 -8.08
N ALA A 357 -8.67 28.95 -8.36
CA ALA A 357 -9.42 29.69 -7.35
C ALA A 357 -9.92 28.78 -6.21
N VAL A 358 -10.35 27.54 -6.51
CA VAL A 358 -10.71 26.55 -5.48
C VAL A 358 -9.47 26.10 -4.71
N ARG A 359 -8.38 25.74 -5.41
CA ARG A 359 -7.11 25.33 -4.80
C ARG A 359 -6.58 26.38 -3.81
N THR A 360 -6.58 27.65 -4.22
CA THR A 360 -6.10 28.76 -3.37
C THR A 360 -6.99 28.99 -2.15
N GLN A 361 -8.30 28.80 -2.27
CA GLN A 361 -9.23 28.83 -1.13
C GLN A 361 -9.01 27.65 -0.18
N VAL A 362 -8.83 26.42 -0.68
CA VAL A 362 -8.46 25.26 0.17
C VAL A 362 -7.15 25.55 0.91
N ASN A 363 -6.13 26.07 0.23
CA ASN A 363 -4.87 26.44 0.87
C ASN A 363 -5.01 27.56 1.91
N ALA A 364 -5.96 28.48 1.73
CA ALA A 364 -6.27 29.49 2.74
C ALA A 364 -6.89 28.85 3.99
N LEU A 365 -7.82 27.90 3.82
CA LEU A 365 -8.42 27.14 4.93
C LEU A 365 -7.37 26.31 5.68
N ILE A 366 -6.49 25.61 4.97
CA ILE A 366 -5.38 24.85 5.58
C ILE A 366 -4.48 25.78 6.41
N ARG A 367 -4.10 26.95 5.86
CA ARG A 367 -3.22 27.91 6.55
C ARG A 367 -3.89 28.64 7.70
N ALA A 368 -5.21 28.76 7.70
CA ALA A 368 -5.94 29.36 8.82
C ALA A 368 -5.84 28.51 10.09
N GLY A 369 -5.45 27.23 9.97
CA GLY A 369 -5.35 26.28 11.07
C GLY A 369 -6.69 25.65 11.43
N GLY A 370 -6.67 24.71 12.38
CA GLY A 370 -7.87 24.02 12.86
C GLY A 370 -8.25 22.76 12.08
N ILE A 371 -7.64 22.51 10.92
CA ILE A 371 -7.78 21.24 10.18
C ILE A 371 -6.77 20.20 10.67
N PHE A 372 -5.51 20.60 10.84
CA PHE A 372 -4.39 19.73 11.20
C PHE A 372 -3.70 20.23 12.46
N ASP A 373 -2.91 19.38 13.12
CA ASP A 373 -2.06 19.80 14.25
C ASP A 373 -0.95 20.74 13.77
N ASP A 374 -0.32 20.41 12.64
CA ASP A 374 0.74 21.19 12.01
C ASP A 374 0.56 21.26 10.48
N VAL A 375 1.11 22.30 9.86
CA VAL A 375 1.00 22.52 8.41
C VAL A 375 2.37 22.69 7.76
N VAL A 376 2.60 21.93 6.68
CA VAL A 376 3.72 22.13 5.76
C VAL A 376 3.25 22.85 4.48
N ASP A 377 3.78 24.05 4.25
CA ASP A 377 3.39 24.90 3.11
C ASP A 377 4.15 24.51 1.84
N PHE A 378 3.78 23.37 1.25
CA PHE A 378 4.31 22.88 -0.02
C PHE A 378 4.04 23.85 -1.19
N ASP A 379 2.91 24.56 -1.22
CA ASP A 379 2.63 25.58 -2.23
C ASP A 379 3.72 26.65 -2.25
N LYS A 380 4.04 27.25 -1.09
CA LYS A 380 5.13 28.22 -1.00
C LYS A 380 6.51 27.62 -1.26
N ALA A 381 6.70 26.33 -1.01
CA ALA A 381 8.00 25.68 -1.16
C ALA A 381 8.43 25.59 -2.63
N VAL A 382 7.48 25.43 -3.55
CA VAL A 382 7.77 25.14 -4.97
C VAL A 382 7.19 26.14 -5.97
N ARG A 383 6.33 27.09 -5.57
CA ARG A 383 5.76 28.08 -6.50
C ARG A 383 6.80 29.08 -7.02
N ASP A 384 6.59 29.54 -8.25
CA ASP A 384 7.33 30.67 -8.80
C ASP A 384 6.90 31.96 -8.06
N PRO A 385 7.83 32.70 -7.41
CA PRO A 385 7.48 33.93 -6.67
C PRO A 385 6.93 35.04 -7.57
N ARG A 386 7.20 35.01 -8.89
CA ARG A 386 6.68 35.96 -9.87
C ARG A 386 5.38 35.50 -10.51
N ARG A 387 5.07 34.19 -10.44
CA ARG A 387 3.89 33.54 -11.01
C ARG A 387 3.34 32.50 -10.01
N PRO A 388 2.69 32.91 -8.90
CA PRO A 388 2.40 32.01 -7.77
C PRO A 388 1.47 30.82 -8.08
N SER A 389 0.74 30.85 -9.19
CA SER A 389 -0.09 29.73 -9.65
C SER A 389 0.71 28.67 -10.42
N ARG A 390 2.00 28.90 -10.70
CA ARG A 390 2.91 28.01 -11.43
C ARG A 390 4.02 27.45 -10.54
N LEU A 391 4.48 26.24 -10.86
CA LEU A 391 5.74 25.70 -10.33
C LEU A 391 6.93 26.58 -10.75
N LEU A 392 7.89 26.73 -9.84
CA LEU A 392 9.18 27.33 -10.17
C LEU A 392 9.87 26.43 -11.21
N PRO A 393 10.33 26.97 -12.36
CA PRO A 393 10.78 26.13 -13.49
C PRO A 393 11.88 25.12 -13.14
N GLN A 394 12.73 25.41 -12.16
CA GLN A 394 13.78 24.47 -11.73
C GLN A 394 13.25 23.21 -11.02
N PHE A 395 12.01 23.24 -10.52
CA PHE A 395 11.36 22.13 -9.82
C PHE A 395 10.37 21.37 -10.68
N ASP A 396 10.02 21.90 -11.85
CA ASP A 396 9.03 21.34 -12.76
C ASP A 396 9.62 20.14 -13.53
N SER A 397 8.87 19.03 -13.61
CA SER A 397 9.24 17.87 -14.43
C SER A 397 8.98 18.10 -15.93
N GLY A 398 8.24 19.16 -16.27
CA GLY A 398 7.89 19.57 -17.63
C GLY A 398 6.40 19.47 -17.94
N ASP A 399 5.60 18.80 -17.10
CA ASP A 399 4.14 18.71 -17.26
C ASP A 399 3.37 19.77 -16.46
N HIS A 400 4.09 20.64 -15.74
CA HIS A 400 3.57 21.74 -14.94
C HIS A 400 2.67 21.30 -13.77
N LEU A 401 2.67 20.03 -13.37
CA LEU A 401 1.97 19.51 -12.19
C LEU A 401 2.94 18.78 -11.26
N HIS A 402 3.74 17.89 -11.81
CA HIS A 402 4.66 17.05 -11.07
C HIS A 402 6.03 17.71 -10.92
N LEU A 403 6.73 17.27 -9.87
CA LEU A 403 8.05 17.78 -9.54
C LEU A 403 9.12 16.86 -10.13
N ASN A 404 10.27 17.44 -10.46
CA ASN A 404 11.49 16.68 -10.68
C ASN A 404 12.21 16.40 -9.33
N ASP A 405 13.34 15.70 -9.36
CA ASP A 405 14.10 15.34 -8.15
C ASP A 405 14.48 16.56 -7.29
N GLN A 406 14.78 17.72 -7.89
CA GLN A 406 15.08 18.94 -7.12
C GLN A 406 13.84 19.50 -6.41
N GLY A 407 12.67 19.40 -7.06
CA GLY A 407 11.39 19.74 -6.45
C GLY A 407 11.02 18.82 -5.29
N TYR A 408 11.24 17.50 -5.44
CA TYR A 408 11.00 16.55 -4.35
C TYR A 408 11.97 16.69 -3.18
N LEU A 409 13.26 16.94 -3.46
CA LEU A 409 14.22 17.34 -2.44
C LEU A 409 13.74 18.56 -1.66
N ARG A 410 13.22 19.57 -2.37
CA ARG A 410 12.69 20.79 -1.74
C ARG A 410 11.48 20.51 -0.84
N LEU A 411 10.55 19.66 -1.27
CA LEU A 411 9.40 19.27 -0.44
C LEU A 411 9.86 18.50 0.81
N GLY A 412 10.71 17.49 0.63
CA GLY A 412 11.21 16.66 1.72
C GLY A 412 11.94 17.48 2.77
N GLN A 413 12.76 18.46 2.35
CA GLN A 413 13.44 19.41 3.25
C GLN A 413 12.50 20.39 3.97
N ARG A 414 11.31 20.65 3.41
CA ARG A 414 10.39 21.64 3.96
C ARG A 414 9.64 21.14 5.20
N VAL A 415 9.51 19.82 5.35
CA VAL A 415 8.92 19.18 6.53
C VAL A 415 9.79 19.48 7.76
N ASP A 416 9.22 20.12 8.78
CA ASP A 416 9.92 20.36 10.04
C ASP A 416 9.87 19.07 10.87
N LEU A 417 11.03 18.47 11.17
CA LEU A 417 11.05 17.20 11.90
C LEU A 417 10.45 17.33 13.30
N ARG A 418 10.45 18.53 13.89
CA ARG A 418 9.87 18.78 15.22
C ARG A 418 8.35 18.64 15.23
N THR A 419 7.69 18.86 14.10
CA THR A 419 6.22 18.71 13.99
C THR A 419 5.81 17.26 13.82
N LEU A 420 6.76 16.33 13.65
CA LEU A 420 6.46 14.91 13.49
C LEU A 420 6.37 14.17 14.82
N TYR A 421 6.72 14.84 15.93
CA TYR A 421 6.77 14.24 17.26
C TYR A 421 6.12 15.14 18.29
N ARG A 422 5.33 14.56 19.18
CA ARG A 422 5.09 15.15 20.50
C ARG A 422 6.12 14.58 21.47
N GLU A 423 6.95 15.43 22.08
CA GLU A 423 7.40 15.12 23.42
C GLU A 423 6.13 15.05 24.27
N ARG A 424 5.81 13.88 24.85
CA ARG A 424 4.79 13.85 25.90
C ARG A 424 5.24 14.87 26.94
N ALA A 425 4.43 15.91 27.17
CA ALA A 425 4.65 16.77 28.32
C ALA A 425 4.75 15.87 29.55
N MET A 426 5.82 16.04 30.32
CA MET A 426 6.13 15.26 31.54
C MET A 426 5.10 15.45 32.68
N SER A 427 3.91 15.96 32.40
CA SER A 427 2.92 16.33 33.41
C SER A 427 1.95 15.23 33.82
N ASP A 428 1.97 14.05 33.20
CA ASP A 428 1.08 12.92 33.57
C ASP A 428 1.78 11.83 34.41
N GLN A 429 2.91 12.16 35.04
CA GLN A 429 3.50 11.38 36.13
C GLN A 429 3.54 12.23 37.41
N LEU A 430 2.38 12.49 37.99
CA LEU A 430 2.24 12.83 39.41
C LEU A 430 1.00 12.15 39.98
#